data_AF-A0A5R8PKY3-F1
#
_entry.id   AF-A0A5R8PKY3-F1
#
_cell.length_a   1.000
_cell.length_b   1.000
_cell.length_c   1.000
_cell.angle_alpha   90.00
_cell.angle_beta   90.00
_cell.angle_gamma   90.00
#
_symmetry.space_group_name_H-M   'P 1'
#
loop_
_entity.id
_entity.type
_entity.pdbx_description
1 polymer ?
#
loop_
_entity_poly.entity_id
_entity_poly.type
_entity_poly.pdbx_seq_one_letter_code
_entity_poly.pdbx_strand_id
1 'polypeptide(L)'
;MIGNVHVTPELILAAAVELDLLADRLAGVAAVAGPATHVLPSGAEEVSLLAANHFNHAAITHDRSIAQAILELHHAAAILRTQLAQYMAEDAMSAGIVTLTGAPFNSIVA
;
A
#
# COMPACT_ATOMS: atom_id res chain seq x y z
N MET A 1 -14.19 -6.88 22.21
CA MET A 1 -14.22 -5.42 22.05
C MET A 1 -14.98 -5.14 20.77
N ILE A 2 -16.29 -4.92 20.86
CA ILE A 2 -17.13 -4.69 19.67
C ILE A 2 -17.12 -3.17 19.45
N GLY A 3 -16.13 -2.69 18.71
CA GLY A 3 -16.10 -1.31 18.25
C GLY A 3 -16.86 -1.24 16.94
N ASN A 4 -17.87 -0.39 16.85
CA ASN A 4 -18.53 -0.11 15.57
C ASN A 4 -17.46 0.42 14.59
N VAL A 5 -17.21 -0.32 13.51
CA VAL A 5 -16.27 0.10 12.47
C VAL A 5 -17.02 1.06 11.55
N HIS A 6 -16.61 2.33 11.54
CA HIS A 6 -17.13 3.30 10.59
C HIS A 6 -16.28 3.22 9.31
N VAL A 7 -16.88 2.69 8.24
CA VAL A 7 -16.24 2.56 6.93
C VAL A 7 -16.71 3.71 6.05
N THR A 8 -15.78 4.54 5.59
CA THR A 8 -16.03 5.61 4.61
C THR A 8 -15.40 5.23 3.26
N PRO A 9 -16.17 4.71 2.29
CA PRO A 9 -15.63 4.17 1.03
C PRO A 9 -14.72 5.14 0.28
N GLU A 10 -15.12 6.40 0.17
CA GLU A 10 -14.36 7.43 -0.54
C GLU A 10 -12.98 7.68 0.07
N LEU A 11 -12.87 7.64 1.40
CA LEU A 11 -11.60 7.85 2.09
C LEU A 11 -10.66 6.66 1.88
N ILE A 12 -11.19 5.44 1.87
CA ILE A 12 -10.41 4.21 1.64
C ILE A 12 -9.92 4.16 0.18
N LEU A 13 -10.77 4.54 -0.78
CA LEU A 13 -10.37 4.63 -2.19
C LEU A 13 -9.30 5.70 -2.41
N ALA A 14 -9.47 6.89 -1.81
CA ALA A 14 -8.48 7.95 -1.86
C ALA A 14 -7.13 7.48 -1.28
N ALA A 15 -7.13 6.85 -0.10
CA ALA A 15 -5.92 6.30 0.50
C ALA A 15 -5.25 5.23 -0.37
N ALA A 16 -6.03 4.34 -1.00
CA ALA A 16 -5.48 3.35 -1.92
C ALA A 16 -4.80 3.99 -3.14
N VAL A 17 -5.39 5.06 -3.69
CA VAL A 17 -4.77 5.83 -4.79
C VAL A 17 -3.50 6.54 -4.31
N GLU A 18 -3.50 7.13 -3.12
CA GLU A 18 -2.31 7.79 -2.57
C GLU A 18 -1.14 6.81 -2.39
N LEU A 19 -1.41 5.56 -1.98
CA LEU A 19 -0.39 4.51 -1.88
C LEU A 19 0.20 4.14 -3.25
N ASP A 20 -0.62 4.03 -4.29
CA ASP A 20 -0.13 3.76 -5.64
C ASP A 20 0.71 4.93 -6.18
N LEU A 21 0.28 6.18 -5.97
CA LEU A 21 1.04 7.37 -6.36
C LEU A 21 2.37 7.48 -5.61
N LEU A 22 2.39 7.07 -4.33
CA LEU A 22 3.62 7.00 -3.54
C LEU A 22 4.57 5.93 -4.09
N ALA A 23 4.05 4.77 -4.49
CA ALA A 23 4.83 3.70 -5.09
C ALA A 23 5.45 4.16 -6.43
N ASP A 24 4.67 4.82 -7.29
CA ASP A 24 5.15 5.38 -8.56
C ASP A 24 6.22 6.45 -8.35
N ARG A 25 6.03 7.33 -7.38
CA ARG A 25 7.03 8.35 -7.01
C ARG A 25 8.32 7.69 -6.52
N LEU A 26 8.23 6.67 -5.68
CA LEU A 26 9.38 5.94 -5.17
C LEU A 26 10.13 5.25 -6.32
N ALA A 27 9.40 4.59 -7.24
CA ALA A 27 9.98 3.97 -8.43
C ALA A 27 10.73 4.99 -9.29
N GLY A 28 10.14 6.16 -9.53
CA GLY A 28 10.76 7.25 -10.29
C GLY A 28 12.04 7.77 -9.63
N VAL A 29 12.02 8.03 -8.33
CA VAL A 29 13.21 8.49 -7.59
C VAL A 29 14.30 7.42 -7.58
N ALA A 30 13.95 6.15 -7.35
CA ALA A 30 14.89 5.04 -7.34
C ALA A 30 15.56 4.83 -8.69
N ALA A 31 14.83 4.95 -9.79
CA ALA A 31 15.38 4.83 -11.14
C ALA A 31 16.42 5.92 -11.45
N VAL A 32 16.21 7.14 -10.95
CA VAL A 32 17.13 8.27 -11.15
C VAL A 32 18.33 8.19 -10.21
N ALA A 33 18.12 7.84 -8.94
CA ALA A 33 19.17 7.85 -7.91
C ALA A 33 20.01 6.57 -7.87
N GLY A 34 19.46 5.43 -8.27
CA GLY A 34 20.10 4.11 -8.15
C GLY A 34 21.49 4.00 -8.79
N PRO A 35 21.73 4.51 -10.02
CA PRO A 35 23.06 4.46 -10.61
C PRO A 35 24.13 5.23 -9.81
N ALA A 36 23.72 6.29 -9.10
CA ALA A 36 24.63 7.13 -8.33
C ALA A 36 25.05 6.50 -6.98
N THR A 37 24.37 5.45 -6.52
CA THR A 37 24.73 4.74 -5.27
C THR A 37 25.86 3.72 -5.49
N HIS A 38 26.17 3.40 -6.74
CA HIS A 38 27.23 2.46 -7.09
C HIS A 38 28.56 3.19 -7.28
N VAL A 39 29.62 2.64 -6.67
CA VAL A 39 30.96 3.25 -6.67
C VAL A 39 31.95 2.40 -7.46
N LEU A 40 32.86 3.07 -8.15
CA LEU A 40 34.02 2.44 -8.76
C LEU A 40 35.16 2.35 -7.74
N PRO A 41 36.04 1.34 -7.83
CA PRO A 41 37.27 1.31 -7.05
C PRO A 41 38.14 2.53 -7.36
N SER A 42 38.69 3.15 -6.31
CA SER A 42 39.59 4.31 -6.45
C SER A 42 40.97 3.94 -7.01
N GLY A 43 41.34 2.66 -6.93
CA GLY A 43 42.63 2.12 -7.37
C GLY A 43 42.60 0.61 -7.54
N ALA A 44 43.74 0.05 -7.94
CA ALA A 44 43.90 -1.39 -8.21
C ALA A 44 44.32 -2.20 -6.99
N GLU A 45 44.62 -1.54 -5.87
CA GLU A 45 44.98 -2.21 -4.62
C GLU A 45 43.76 -2.91 -3.99
N GLU A 46 44.04 -3.96 -3.23
CA GLU A 46 43.05 -4.86 -2.65
C GLU A 46 42.07 -4.14 -1.74
N VAL A 47 42.53 -3.09 -1.04
CA VAL A 47 41.69 -2.30 -0.13
C VAL A 47 40.65 -1.48 -0.92
N SER A 48 41.05 -0.87 -2.05
CA SER A 48 40.11 -0.14 -2.91
C SER A 48 39.07 -1.07 -3.53
N LEU A 49 39.51 -2.26 -3.99
CA LEU A 49 38.60 -3.28 -4.52
C LEU A 49 37.64 -3.78 -3.44
N LEU A 50 38.13 -4.07 -2.24
CA LEU A 50 37.30 -4.54 -1.12
C LEU A 50 36.30 -3.47 -0.68
N ALA A 51 36.73 -2.22 -0.54
CA ALA A 51 35.86 -1.11 -0.16
C ALA A 51 34.75 -0.87 -1.19
N ALA A 52 35.09 -0.83 -2.48
CA ALA A 52 34.09 -0.68 -3.54
C ALA A 52 33.08 -1.84 -3.55
N ASN A 53 33.54 -3.07 -3.37
CA ASN A 53 32.65 -4.24 -3.26
C ASN A 53 31.72 -4.14 -2.05
N HIS A 54 32.21 -3.68 -0.90
CA HIS A 54 31.39 -3.52 0.30
C HIS A 54 30.28 -2.48 0.10
N PHE A 55 30.61 -1.30 -0.46
CA PHE A 55 29.62 -0.27 -0.75
C PHE A 55 28.62 -0.70 -1.82
N ASN A 56 29.07 -1.36 -2.88
CA ASN A 56 28.18 -1.85 -3.93
C ASN A 56 27.28 -2.98 -3.43
N HIS A 57 27.74 -3.83 -2.52
CA HIS A 57 26.87 -4.81 -1.86
C HIS A 57 25.76 -4.10 -1.06
N ALA A 58 26.09 -3.06 -0.30
CA ALA A 58 25.09 -2.26 0.41
C ALA A 58 24.09 -1.61 -0.56
N ALA A 59 24.57 -1.02 -1.66
CA ALA A 59 23.72 -0.45 -2.71
C ALA A 59 22.74 -1.48 -3.28
N ILE A 60 23.21 -2.68 -3.64
CA ILE A 60 22.35 -3.77 -4.14
C ILE A 60 21.29 -4.19 -3.12
N THR A 61 21.65 -4.29 -1.83
CA THR A 61 20.67 -4.64 -0.79
C THR A 61 19.61 -3.55 -0.62
N HIS A 62 20.00 -2.28 -0.74
CA HIS A 62 19.11 -1.15 -0.69
C HIS A 62 18.16 -1.12 -1.90
N ASP A 63 18.66 -1.39 -3.11
CA ASP A 63 17.84 -1.47 -4.33
C ASP A 63 16.77 -2.57 -4.22
N ARG A 64 17.14 -3.73 -3.66
CA ARG A 64 16.18 -4.81 -3.37
C ARG A 64 15.13 -4.39 -2.34
N SER A 65 15.54 -3.68 -1.29
CA SER A 65 14.62 -3.16 -0.27
C SER A 65 13.61 -2.18 -0.87
N ILE A 66 14.06 -1.28 -1.77
CA ILE A 66 13.18 -0.35 -2.47
C ILE A 66 12.20 -1.11 -3.37
N ALA A 67 12.69 -2.08 -4.15
CA ALA A 67 11.83 -2.87 -5.02
C ALA A 67 10.73 -3.60 -4.23
N GLN A 68 11.07 -4.16 -3.05
CA GLN A 68 10.07 -4.76 -2.16
C GLN A 68 9.08 -3.74 -1.61
N ALA A 69 9.56 -2.57 -1.16
CA ALA A 69 8.68 -1.52 -0.65
C ALA A 69 7.66 -1.05 -1.70
N ILE A 70 8.07 -0.92 -2.97
CA ILE A 70 7.17 -0.58 -4.08
C ILE A 70 6.08 -1.65 -4.25
N LEU A 71 6.47 -2.94 -4.24
CA LEU A 71 5.52 -4.05 -4.35
C LEU A 71 4.54 -4.08 -3.17
N GLU A 72 5.03 -3.86 -1.95
CA GLU A 72 4.20 -3.82 -0.74
C GLU A 72 3.19 -2.67 -0.75
N LEU A 73 3.57 -1.48 -1.26
CA LEU A 73 2.67 -0.34 -1.39
C LEU A 73 1.52 -0.63 -2.37
N HIS A 74 1.82 -1.16 -3.56
CA HIS A 74 0.79 -1.57 -4.51
C HIS A 74 -0.09 -2.70 -3.95
N HIS A 75 0.53 -3.65 -3.24
CA HIS A 75 -0.21 -4.74 -2.62
C HIS A 75 -1.16 -4.23 -1.53
N ALA A 76 -0.71 -3.30 -0.69
CA ALA A 76 -1.55 -2.67 0.33
C ALA A 76 -2.73 -1.92 -0.30
N ALA A 77 -2.50 -1.17 -1.39
CA ALA A 77 -3.57 -0.51 -2.14
C ALA A 77 -4.59 -1.52 -2.70
N ALA A 78 -4.13 -2.65 -3.23
CA ALA A 78 -5.01 -3.72 -3.71
C ALA A 78 -5.82 -4.39 -2.57
N ILE A 79 -5.20 -4.60 -1.41
CA ILE A 79 -5.87 -5.11 -0.21
C ILE A 79 -6.99 -4.15 0.22
N LEU A 80 -6.72 -2.84 0.31
CA LEU A 80 -7.73 -1.86 0.69
C LEU A 80 -8.96 -1.89 -0.22
N ARG A 81 -8.74 -1.98 -1.54
CA ARG A 81 -9.83 -2.10 -2.52
C ARG A 81 -10.62 -3.40 -2.35
N THR A 82 -9.93 -4.51 -2.10
CA THR A 82 -10.56 -5.82 -1.90
C THR A 82 -11.41 -5.84 -0.62
N GLN A 83 -10.86 -5.33 0.47
CA GLN A 83 -11.56 -5.22 1.76
C GLN A 83 -12.76 -4.28 1.64
N LEU A 84 -12.63 -3.16 0.95
CA LEU A 84 -13.75 -2.25 0.71
C LEU A 84 -14.88 -2.93 -0.06
N ALA A 85 -14.56 -3.67 -1.13
CA ALA A 85 -15.55 -4.41 -1.89
C ALA A 85 -16.30 -5.44 -1.03
N GLN A 86 -15.60 -6.12 -0.12
CA GLN A 86 -16.20 -7.04 0.85
C GLN A 86 -17.15 -6.30 1.80
N TYR A 87 -16.70 -5.18 2.39
CA TYR A 87 -17.54 -4.37 3.28
C TYR A 87 -18.79 -3.84 2.60
N MET A 88 -18.68 -3.37 1.34
CA MET A 88 -19.84 -2.90 0.58
C MET A 88 -20.84 -4.02 0.27
N ALA A 89 -20.36 -5.24 0.00
CA ALA A 89 -21.23 -6.39 -0.22
C ALA A 89 -21.99 -6.77 1.06
N GLU A 90 -21.32 -6.78 2.20
CA GLU A 90 -21.92 -7.04 3.52
C GLU A 90 -22.96 -5.98 3.90
N ASP A 91 -22.66 -4.70 3.63
CA ASP A 91 -23.58 -3.58 3.90
C ASP A 91 -24.84 -3.66 3.02
N ALA A 92 -24.68 -3.95 1.72
CA ALA A 92 -25.80 -4.14 0.81
C ALA A 92 -26.70 -5.33 1.22
N MET A 93 -26.12 -6.45 1.64
CA MET A 93 -26.86 -7.59 2.16
C MET A 93 -27.63 -7.22 3.44
N SER A 94 -26.99 -6.51 4.35
CA SER A 94 -27.60 -6.05 5.60
C SER A 94 -28.76 -5.08 5.35
N ALA A 95 -28.59 -4.11 4.44
CA ALA A 95 -29.65 -3.21 4.00
C ALA A 95 -30.83 -3.96 3.36
N GLY A 96 -30.55 -5.00 2.55
CA GLY A 96 -31.56 -5.89 1.99
C GLY A 96 -32.40 -6.58 3.07
N ILE A 97 -31.77 -7.09 4.13
CA ILE A 97 -32.47 -7.70 5.26
C ILE A 97 -33.34 -6.65 6.00
N VAL A 98 -32.82 -5.45 6.24
CA VAL A 98 -33.59 -4.36 6.88
C VAL A 98 -34.82 -3.97 6.07
N THR A 99 -34.68 -3.85 4.74
CA THR A 99 -35.81 -3.53 3.85
C THR A 99 -36.85 -4.67 3.79
N LEU A 100 -36.41 -5.93 3.79
CA LEU A 100 -37.30 -7.10 3.81
C LEU A 100 -38.03 -7.29 5.15
N THR A 101 -37.41 -6.90 6.26
CA THR A 101 -37.99 -7.04 7.62
C THR A 101 -38.86 -5.86 8.04
N GLY A 102 -38.89 -4.76 7.26
CA GLY A 102 -39.93 -3.74 7.29
C GLY A 102 -40.21 -3.11 8.66
N ALA A 103 -39.22 -2.48 9.31
CA ALA A 103 -39.49 -1.71 10.53
C ALA A 103 -39.78 -0.22 10.23
N PRO A 104 -41.06 0.15 10.03
CA PRO A 104 -41.59 1.39 10.60
C PRO A 104 -42.80 1.09 11.50
N PHE A 105 -42.64 1.19 12.82
CA PHE A 105 -43.72 1.13 13.81
C PHE A 105 -44.61 2.39 13.77
N ASN A 106 -45.34 2.62 12.68
CA ASN A 106 -46.31 3.72 12.58
C ASN A 106 -47.71 3.20 12.24
N SER A 107 -48.45 2.65 13.22
CA SER A 107 -49.93 2.51 13.13
C SER A 107 -50.67 2.09 14.42
N ILE A 108 -50.21 2.43 15.64
CA ILE A 108 -51.06 2.26 16.85
C ILE A 108 -51.49 3.64 17.38
N VAL A 109 -52.29 4.35 16.56
CA VAL A 109 -53.31 5.30 17.02
C VAL A 109 -54.44 5.27 15.98
N ALA A 110 -55.47 4.48 16.23
CA ALA A 110 -56.85 4.66 15.76
C ALA A 110 -57.75 3.74 16.59
#